data_AF-A0AB33AFC9-F1
#
_entry.id   AF-A0AB33AFC9-F1
#
_cell.length_a   1.000
_cell.length_b   1.000
_cell.length_c   1.000
_cell.angle_alpha   90.00
_cell.angle_beta   90.00
_cell.angle_gamma   90.00
#
_symmetry.space_group_name_H-M   'P 1'
#
loop_
_entity.id
_entity.type
_entity.pdbx_description
1 polymer ?
#
loop_
_entity_poly.entity_id
_entity_poly.type
_entity_poly.pdbx_seq_one_letter_code
_entity_poly.pdbx_strand_id
1 'polypeptide(L)'
;MAELSDNPHAPALFDYRWNGDRWESSADYPFHCGAGGTVTAARSDLLIPNGDGSFSGERTFTVGAPGCPGDGPGTYWLPFTLTPTS
;
A
#
# COMPACT_ATOMS: atom_id res chain seq x y z
N MET A 1 -12.77 -14.28 0.64
CA MET A 1 -11.61 -13.60 0.05
C MET A 1 -12.21 -12.63 -0.95
N ALA A 2 -12.07 -11.32 -0.75
CA ALA A 2 -12.55 -10.37 -1.76
C ALA A 2 -11.61 -10.46 -2.96
N GLU A 3 -12.17 -10.63 -4.16
CA GLU A 3 -11.36 -10.69 -5.38
C GLU A 3 -10.92 -9.28 -5.78
N LEU A 4 -9.82 -9.15 -6.51
CA LEU A 4 -9.35 -7.86 -7.04
C LEU A 4 -10.42 -7.17 -7.91
N SER A 5 -11.37 -7.94 -8.47
CA SER A 5 -12.55 -7.45 -9.19
C SER A 5 -13.52 -6.63 -8.33
N ASP A 6 -13.45 -6.71 -7.00
CA ASP A 6 -14.31 -5.95 -6.08
C ASP A 6 -13.79 -4.51 -5.83
N ASN A 7 -12.63 -4.14 -6.38
CA ASN A 7 -12.07 -2.79 -6.29
C ASN A 7 -11.73 -2.23 -7.69
N PRO A 8 -12.72 -1.68 -8.43
CA PRO A 8 -12.52 -1.14 -9.78
C PRO A 8 -11.59 0.08 -9.84
N HIS A 9 -11.14 0.58 -8.69
CA HIS A 9 -10.18 1.69 -8.57
C HIS A 9 -8.81 1.25 -8.04
N ALA A 10 -8.61 -0.05 -7.78
CA ALA A 10 -7.28 -0.56 -7.45
C ALA A 10 -6.37 -0.45 -8.68
N PRO A 11 -5.14 0.09 -8.55
CA PRO A 11 -4.16 0.05 -9.63
C PRO A 11 -3.96 -1.39 -10.11
N ALA A 12 -4.15 -1.62 -11.42
CA ALA A 12 -4.03 -2.95 -12.02
C ALA A 12 -2.62 -3.54 -11.89
N LEU A 13 -1.61 -2.67 -11.73
CA LEU A 13 -0.21 -3.01 -11.56
C LEU A 13 0.44 -2.01 -10.61
N PHE A 14 1.21 -2.50 -9.64
CA PHE A 14 2.19 -1.70 -8.90
C PHE A 14 3.53 -1.90 -9.56
N ASP A 15 4.14 -0.81 -10.04
CA ASP A 15 5.48 -0.87 -10.63
C ASP A 15 6.52 -0.81 -9.51
N TYR A 16 7.19 -1.94 -9.29
CA TYR A 16 8.26 -2.05 -8.32
C TYR A 16 9.60 -1.82 -8.99
N ARG A 17 10.39 -0.92 -8.39
CA ARG A 17 11.74 -0.59 -8.87
C ARG A 17 12.75 -0.99 -7.81
N TRP A 18 13.83 -1.61 -8.24
CA TRP A 18 14.93 -1.96 -7.35
C TRP A 18 15.71 -0.70 -6.95
N ASN A 19 15.91 -0.50 -5.65
CA ASN A 19 16.67 0.60 -5.09
C ASN A 19 17.66 0.09 -4.04
N GLY A 20 18.88 -0.22 -4.49
CA GLY A 20 19.96 -0.68 -3.62
C GLY A 20 19.76 -2.10 -3.10
N ASP A 21 19.03 -2.23 -2.00
CA ASP A 21 18.83 -3.45 -1.22
C ASP A 21 17.35 -3.88 -1.10
N ARG A 22 16.44 -3.13 -1.74
CA ARG A 22 14.99 -3.36 -1.63
C ARG A 22 14.25 -3.00 -2.91
N TRP A 23 13.06 -3.54 -3.06
CA TRP A 23 12.08 -3.07 -4.05
C TRP A 23 11.23 -1.96 -3.45
N GLU A 24 10.94 -0.94 -4.25
CA GLU A 24 10.08 0.18 -3.86
C GLU A 24 8.98 0.39 -4.89
N SER A 25 7.78 0.75 -4.43
CA SER A 25 6.67 1.18 -5.27
C SER A 25 5.94 2.32 -4.60
N SER A 26 5.49 3.31 -5.37
CA SER A 26 4.61 4.38 -4.89
C SER A 26 3.54 4.72 -5.92
N ALA A 27 2.30 4.91 -5.48
CA ALA A 27 1.18 5.29 -6.34
C ALA A 27 0.07 5.97 -5.54
N ASP A 28 -0.78 6.73 -6.24
CA ASP A 28 -2.06 7.18 -5.69
C ASP A 28 -2.96 5.97 -5.44
N TYR A 29 -3.67 5.99 -4.30
CA TYR A 29 -4.49 4.89 -3.83
C TYR A 29 -5.81 5.41 -3.24
N PRO A 30 -6.97 4.79 -3.58
CA PRO A 30 -8.24 5.12 -2.96
C PRO A 30 -8.29 4.54 -1.53
N PHE A 31 -7.95 5.36 -0.54
CA PHE A 31 -7.94 4.98 0.87
C PHE A 31 -9.35 5.10 1.47
N HIS A 32 -9.83 4.01 2.08
CA HIS A 32 -11.15 3.96 2.69
C HIS A 32 -11.13 4.51 4.11
N CYS A 33 -12.01 5.46 4.39
CA CYS A 33 -12.15 6.06 5.71
C CYS A 33 -13.09 5.24 6.61
N GLY A 34 -12.83 5.20 7.92
CA GLY A 34 -13.62 4.41 8.87
C GLY A 34 -15.09 4.83 8.97
N ALA A 35 -15.38 6.13 8.81
CA ALA A 35 -16.74 6.68 8.81
C ALA A 35 -17.49 6.52 7.47
N GLY A 36 -16.88 5.82 6.49
CA GLY A 36 -17.35 5.73 5.11
C GLY A 36 -16.73 6.77 4.19
N GLY A 37 -16.74 6.48 2.89
CA GLY A 37 -16.11 7.28 1.85
C GLY A 37 -14.65 6.89 1.55
N THR A 38 -14.09 7.54 0.54
CA THR A 38 -12.72 7.31 0.05
C THR A 38 -12.01 8.63 -0.18
N VAL A 39 -10.74 8.68 0.19
CA VAL A 39 -9.83 9.80 -0.11
C VAL A 39 -8.63 9.29 -0.90
N THR A 40 -8.01 10.15 -1.70
CA THR A 40 -6.75 9.80 -2.36
C THR A 40 -5.62 9.87 -1.33
N ALA A 41 -4.84 8.78 -1.24
CA ALA A 41 -3.63 8.70 -0.43
C ALA A 41 -2.44 8.31 -1.31
N ALA A 42 -1.24 8.74 -0.93
CA ALA A 42 -0.02 8.18 -1.50
C ALA A 42 0.26 6.84 -0.79
N ARG A 43 0.15 5.73 -1.51
CA ARG A 43 0.59 4.43 -1.02
C ARG A 43 2.04 4.21 -1.40
N SER A 44 2.86 3.77 -0.45
CA SER A 44 4.23 3.32 -0.71
C SER A 44 4.48 1.94 -0.11
N ASP A 45 5.17 1.09 -0.86
CA ASP A 45 5.56 -0.25 -0.44
C ASP A 45 7.09 -0.39 -0.52
N LEU A 46 7.69 -0.96 0.51
CA LEU A 46 9.09 -1.39 0.54
C LEU A 46 9.13 -2.91 0.72
N LEU A 47 9.86 -3.63 -0.12
CA LEU A 47 10.07 -5.09 0.01
C LEU A 47 11.56 -5.40 0.13
N ILE A 48 11.95 -5.91 1.30
CA ILE A 48 13.32 -6.28 1.62
C ILE A 48 13.47 -7.80 1.48
N PRO A 49 14.36 -8.31 0.60
CA PRO A 49 14.56 -9.74 0.45
C PRO A 49 15.14 -10.38 1.72
N ASN A 50 14.57 -11.51 2.14
CA ASN A 50 15.06 -12.26 3.31
C ASN A 50 16.15 -13.29 2.96
N GLY A 51 16.47 -13.46 1.67
CA GLY A 51 17.46 -14.43 1.17
C GLY A 51 16.93 -15.86 0.96
N ASP A 52 15.73 -16.16 1.49
CA ASP A 52 15.02 -17.44 1.32
C ASP A 52 13.94 -17.38 0.22
N GLY A 53 13.88 -16.26 -0.53
CA GLY A 53 12.87 -15.99 -1.55
C GLY A 53 11.63 -15.25 -1.03
N SER A 54 11.45 -15.12 0.29
CA SER A 54 10.43 -14.27 0.89
C SER A 54 10.91 -12.82 1.07
N PHE A 55 9.96 -11.93 1.38
CA PHE A 55 10.23 -10.52 1.66
C PHE A 55 9.63 -10.07 2.98
N SER A 56 10.38 -9.26 3.70
CA SER A 56 9.85 -8.39 4.75
C SER A 56 9.35 -7.09 4.10
N GLY A 57 8.09 -6.75 4.33
CA GLY A 57 7.41 -5.65 3.68
C GLY A 57 7.00 -4.55 4.65
N GLU A 58 7.10 -3.30 4.22
CA GLU A 58 6.45 -2.15 4.86
C GLU A 58 5.53 -1.47 3.87
N ARG A 59 4.31 -1.13 4.30
CA ARG A 59 3.36 -0.35 3.53
C ARG A 59 2.94 0.88 4.28
N THR A 60 3.00 2.03 3.63
CA THR A 60 2.44 3.28 4.12
C THR A 60 1.29 3.76 3.24
N PHE A 61 0.34 4.46 3.87
CA PHE A 61 -0.66 5.28 3.21
C PHE A 61 -0.59 6.68 3.81
N THR A 62 -0.14 7.64 3.03
CA THR A 62 -0.11 9.05 3.44
C THR A 62 -1.32 9.76 2.89
N VAL A 63 -2.24 10.11 3.79
CA VAL A 63 -3.46 10.87 3.51
C VAL A 63 -3.17 12.36 3.72
N GLY A 64 -3.28 13.15 2.66
CA GLY A 64 -3.13 14.61 2.71
C GLY A 64 -4.35 15.33 3.26
N ALA A 65 -4.25 16.65 3.48
CA ALA A 65 -5.38 17.46 3.96
C ALA A 65 -6.52 17.55 2.91
N PRO A 66 -7.79 17.60 3.32
CA PRO A 66 -8.29 17.62 4.71
C PRO A 66 -8.25 16.24 5.40
N GLY A 67 -8.02 15.18 4.63
CA GLY A 67 -7.95 13.79 5.08
C GLY A 67 -9.30 13.15 5.32
N CYS A 68 -9.31 12.05 6.07
CA CYS A 68 -10.54 11.30 6.32
C CYS A 68 -11.49 12.08 7.24
N PRO A 69 -12.82 12.08 6.99
CA PRO A 69 -13.78 12.72 7.88
C PRO A 69 -13.65 12.18 9.31
N GLY A 70 -13.40 13.07 10.28
CA GLY A 70 -13.22 12.72 11.69
C GLY A 70 -11.77 12.38 12.10
N ASP A 71 -10.96 11.87 11.18
CA ASP A 71 -9.58 11.44 11.46
C ASP A 71 -8.53 12.47 11.01
N GLY A 72 -8.85 13.28 10.00
CA GLY A 72 -7.93 14.26 9.43
C GLY A 72 -6.84 13.62 8.54
N PRO A 73 -5.77 14.38 8.22
CA PRO A 73 -4.62 13.85 7.48
C PRO A 73 -3.73 12.98 8.38
N GLY A 74 -2.96 12.08 7.79
CA GLY A 74 -2.07 11.20 8.55
C GLY A 74 -1.35 10.17 7.70
N THR A 75 -0.39 9.47 8.31
CA THR A 75 0.28 8.32 7.70
C THR A 75 -0.08 7.06 8.46
N TYR A 76 -0.69 6.11 7.76
CA TYR A 76 -0.94 4.76 8.25
C TYR A 76 0.23 3.89 7.81
N TRP A 77 0.81 3.13 8.73
CA TRP A 77 1.92 2.22 8.45
C TRP A 77 1.56 0.82 8.92
N LEU A 78 1.89 -0.18 8.11
CA LEU A 78 1.79 -1.58 8.51
C LEU A 78 2.99 -2.40 7.99
N PRO A 79 3.50 -3.33 8.81
CA PRO A 79 4.41 -4.36 8.35
C PRO A 79 3.64 -5.53 7.74
N PHE A 80 4.26 -6.23 6.78
CA PHE A 80 3.74 -7.47 6.22
C PHE A 80 4.87 -8.41 5.77
N THR A 81 4.53 -9.66 5.47
CA THR A 81 5.44 -10.62 4.84
C THR A 81 4.87 -11.04 3.50
N LEU A 82 5.71 -11.08 2.48
CA LEU A 82 5.35 -11.59 1.16
C LEU A 82 6.11 -12.89 0.92
N THR A 83 5.36 -13.99 0.85
CA THR A 83 5.89 -15.31 0.53
C THR A 83 5.37 -15.70 -0.85
N PRO A 84 6.24 -15.89 -1.85
CA PRO A 84 5.82 -16.36 -3.17
C PRO A 84 5.08 -17.69 -3.07
N THR A 85 3.93 -17.79 -3.73
CA THR A 85 3.17 -19.04 -3.86
C THR A 85 3.13 -19.44 -5.34
N SER A 86 3.27 -20.74 -5.61
CA SER A 86 3.15 -21.33 -6.95
C SER A 86 1.71 -21.44 -7.43
#